data_AF-A0A2S9YXI9-F1
#
_entry.id   AF-A0A2S9YXI9-F1
#
_cell.length_a   1.000
_cell.length_b   1.000
_cell.length_c   1.000
_cell.angle_alpha   90.00
_cell.angle_beta   90.00
_cell.angle_gamma   90.00
#
_symmetry.space_group_name_H-M   'P 1'
#
loop_
_entity.id
_entity.type
_entity.pdbx_description
1 polymer ?
#
loop_
_entity_poly.entity_id
_entity_poly.type
_entity_poly.pdbx_seq_one_letter_code
_entity_poly.pdbx_strand_id
1 'polypeptide(L)'
;MAWTRAATLALGLCVLPSLACAVGDGDAATGANTFSSLSLGGDTNTDNDETTGDGDGDGDTDEGPICGDGVVEGAEFCDNNNLAGQSCTTLAFDGGILSCASDCSGFDTSNCFSETCGNGVVDGPEVCDGTNLDGNTCMSLGFDGGTLVCGQGCASLDTSGCTIDTCGNGQIDGGEACDGNMLNGQTCQTQGFTGGALVCLPNCDGFDTNGCTSAGCGNGVIDDDEQCDGNNLNGESCASVGFGGGTLLCNNNCSGYEFGLCNDGNCCMSKLTSGCQVPFVENCVCGLDPYCCDTAWDQTCVGIAVNDCQAQC
;
A
#
# COMPACT_ATOMS: atom_id res chain seq x y z
N MET A 1 -43.22 -36.60 25.33
CA MET A 1 -43.44 -35.46 26.22
C MET A 1 -42.79 -34.27 25.52
N ALA A 2 -43.50 -33.55 24.64
CA ALA A 2 -44.23 -32.30 24.95
C ALA A 2 -43.38 -31.44 25.91
N TRP A 3 -42.88 -30.27 25.53
CA TRP A 3 -43.67 -29.04 25.36
C TRP A 3 -43.15 -28.12 24.23
N THR A 4 -44.12 -27.61 23.47
CA THR A 4 -44.11 -26.44 22.58
C THR A 4 -43.86 -25.13 23.32
N ARG A 5 -43.19 -24.16 22.66
CA ARG A 5 -43.70 -22.79 22.50
C ARG A 5 -42.95 -21.98 21.42
N ALA A 6 -43.70 -21.61 20.40
CA ALA A 6 -43.36 -20.63 19.38
C ALA A 6 -43.55 -19.20 19.92
N ALA A 7 -42.77 -18.25 19.38
CA ALA A 7 -43.08 -16.83 19.38
C ALA A 7 -42.64 -16.22 18.04
N THR A 8 -43.62 -16.10 17.16
CA THR A 8 -43.62 -15.25 15.96
C THR A 8 -44.11 -13.86 16.38
N LEU A 9 -43.43 -12.78 16.00
CA LEU A 9 -43.93 -11.40 15.95
C LEU A 9 -42.76 -10.52 15.47
N ALA A 10 -42.85 -9.53 14.59
CA ALA A 10 -43.80 -9.09 13.57
C ALA A 10 -43.04 -8.04 12.73
N LEU A 11 -43.47 -7.88 11.48
CA LEU A 11 -43.02 -6.87 10.52
C LEU A 11 -43.02 -5.44 11.11
N GLY A 12 -42.04 -4.64 10.68
CA GLY A 12 -42.04 -3.19 10.79
C GLY A 12 -41.45 -2.55 9.54
N LEU A 13 -42.25 -2.47 8.47
CA LEU A 13 -42.04 -1.58 7.33
C LEU A 13 -41.91 -0.14 7.85
N CYS A 14 -40.84 0.56 7.49
CA CYS A 14 -40.84 2.02 7.50
C CYS A 14 -40.75 2.51 6.05
N VAL A 15 -41.87 3.02 5.57
CA VAL A 15 -42.05 3.67 4.27
C VAL A 15 -41.90 5.19 4.51
N LEU A 16 -40.87 5.79 3.88
CA LEU A 16 -40.80 7.11 3.19
C LEU A 16 -41.64 8.31 3.71
N PRO A 17 -41.14 9.57 3.62
CA PRO A 17 -40.94 10.17 2.30
C PRO A 17 -39.80 11.17 2.08
N SER A 18 -39.44 11.18 0.80
CA SER A 18 -38.80 12.20 -0.02
C SER A 18 -39.18 13.63 0.35
N LEU A 19 -38.19 14.54 0.40
CA LEU A 19 -38.44 15.97 0.29
C LEU A 19 -37.49 16.57 -0.76
N ALA A 20 -37.95 16.55 -2.00
CA ALA A 20 -37.52 17.49 -3.02
C ALA A 20 -38.32 18.78 -2.83
N CYS A 21 -37.64 19.93 -2.83
CA CYS A 21 -38.28 21.23 -3.05
C CYS A 21 -37.54 21.92 -4.20
N ALA A 22 -38.23 22.08 -5.31
CA ALA A 22 -37.85 22.93 -6.41
C ALA A 22 -39.07 23.77 -6.82
N VAL A 23 -38.95 25.09 -6.71
CA VAL A 23 -39.53 26.19 -7.53
C VAL A 23 -39.14 27.49 -6.80
N GLY A 24 -38.65 28.58 -7.39
CA GLY A 24 -38.71 29.06 -8.76
C GLY A 24 -39.16 30.53 -8.73
N ASP A 25 -38.36 31.42 -9.38
CA ASP A 25 -38.64 32.80 -9.83
C ASP A 25 -38.83 33.90 -8.75
N GLY A 26 -37.97 34.93 -8.65
CA GLY A 26 -37.74 36.07 -9.57
C GLY A 26 -38.15 37.36 -8.79
N ASP A 27 -37.56 38.54 -8.87
CA ASP A 27 -36.63 39.20 -9.77
C ASP A 27 -36.21 40.57 -9.13
N ALA A 28 -35.18 41.19 -9.71
CA ALA A 28 -34.90 42.64 -9.75
C ALA A 28 -34.05 43.37 -8.67
N ALA A 29 -32.78 43.56 -9.07
CA ALA A 29 -32.04 44.83 -9.25
C ALA A 29 -31.49 45.57 -7.99
N THR A 30 -30.23 46.02 -7.95
CA THR A 30 -29.61 47.00 -8.87
C THR A 30 -28.05 47.02 -8.85
N GLY A 31 -27.43 47.19 -10.03
CA GLY A 31 -26.08 47.77 -10.24
C GLY A 31 -25.07 46.85 -10.96
N ALA A 32 -25.08 46.66 -12.30
CA ALA A 32 -24.53 47.52 -13.37
C ALA A 32 -23.03 47.85 -13.21
N ASN A 33 -22.08 47.72 -14.15
CA ASN A 33 -21.84 47.20 -15.52
C ASN A 33 -20.27 47.15 -15.62
N THR A 34 -19.53 46.39 -16.43
CA THR A 34 -19.43 46.38 -17.91
C THR A 34 -18.45 45.28 -18.36
N PHE A 35 -18.80 44.54 -19.40
CA PHE A 35 -17.86 43.85 -20.30
C PHE A 35 -17.25 44.86 -21.30
N SER A 36 -16.00 44.65 -21.74
CA SER A 36 -15.58 44.59 -23.17
C SER A 36 -14.06 44.75 -23.34
N SER A 37 -13.44 43.70 -23.90
CA SER A 37 -12.35 43.60 -24.90
C SER A 37 -11.51 44.79 -25.40
N LEU A 38 -10.27 44.42 -25.80
CA LEU A 38 -9.28 44.98 -26.79
C LEU A 38 -7.96 45.47 -26.14
N SER A 39 -6.83 44.73 -26.23
CA SER A 39 -5.89 44.51 -27.37
C SER A 39 -4.81 45.62 -27.50
N LEU A 40 -3.53 45.20 -27.59
CA LEU A 40 -2.33 45.81 -28.22
C LEU A 40 -1.09 45.21 -27.49
N GLY A 41 -0.05 44.60 -28.06
CA GLY A 41 0.40 44.14 -29.38
C GLY A 41 1.38 42.96 -29.11
N GLY A 42 1.84 42.12 -30.04
CA GLY A 42 2.14 42.37 -31.43
C GLY A 42 3.64 42.64 -31.64
N ASP A 43 4.54 41.79 -31.16
CA ASP A 43 5.96 41.80 -31.57
C ASP A 43 6.29 40.56 -32.39
N THR A 44 6.18 40.73 -33.71
CA THR A 44 6.95 39.96 -34.68
C THR A 44 8.30 40.65 -34.81
N ASN A 45 9.37 40.09 -34.24
CA ASN A 45 10.69 40.38 -34.76
C ASN A 45 11.51 39.11 -34.99
N THR A 46 11.75 38.87 -36.27
CA THR A 46 12.84 38.05 -36.79
C THR A 46 14.12 38.90 -36.74
N ASP A 47 14.84 38.85 -35.63
CA ASP A 47 16.25 39.26 -35.61
C ASP A 47 17.12 38.02 -35.74
N ASN A 48 17.51 37.74 -36.97
CA ASN A 48 18.77 37.08 -37.23
C ASN A 48 19.87 38.09 -36.88
N ASP A 49 20.33 38.07 -35.63
CA ASP A 49 21.55 38.75 -35.22
C ASP A 49 22.58 37.71 -34.74
N GLU A 50 23.43 37.30 -35.67
CA GLU A 50 24.70 36.68 -35.34
C GLU A 50 25.63 37.74 -34.73
N THR A 51 25.72 37.76 -33.40
CA THR A 51 26.91 38.30 -32.73
C THR A 51 27.25 37.50 -31.48
N THR A 52 28.38 36.80 -31.59
CA THR A 52 29.49 36.76 -30.63
C THR A 52 29.16 36.64 -29.14
N GLY A 53 29.58 35.51 -28.56
CA GLY A 53 29.44 35.24 -27.16
C GLY A 53 30.08 36.27 -26.24
N ASP A 54 29.45 36.39 -25.08
CA ASP A 54 30.10 36.62 -23.81
C ASP A 54 29.37 35.75 -22.79
N GLY A 55 30.14 35.03 -21.97
CA GLY A 55 29.61 34.15 -20.96
C GLY A 55 29.03 34.97 -19.81
N ASP A 56 27.73 34.85 -19.61
CA ASP A 56 27.09 35.13 -18.35
C ASP A 56 26.44 33.83 -17.88
N GLY A 57 26.89 33.34 -16.73
CA GLY A 57 26.34 32.18 -16.07
C GLY A 57 24.98 32.52 -15.51
N ASP A 58 23.92 32.24 -16.27
CA ASP A 58 22.61 32.01 -15.69
C ASP A 58 22.62 30.63 -15.05
N GLY A 59 22.96 30.63 -13.76
CA GLY A 59 22.57 29.57 -12.85
C GLY A 59 21.07 29.62 -12.64
N ASP A 60 20.31 29.21 -13.66
CA ASP A 60 18.96 28.69 -13.46
C ASP A 60 19.11 27.32 -12.78
N THR A 61 19.40 27.33 -11.48
CA THR A 61 19.00 26.22 -10.61
C THR A 61 17.49 26.34 -10.46
N ASP A 62 16.75 25.91 -11.48
CA ASP A 62 15.36 25.50 -11.34
C ASP A 62 15.36 24.17 -10.56
N GLU A 63 15.86 24.22 -9.32
CA GLU A 63 15.62 23.21 -8.31
C GLU A 63 14.15 23.39 -7.93
N GLY A 64 13.29 22.63 -8.61
CA GLY A 64 11.90 22.49 -8.20
C GLY A 64 11.80 22.02 -6.75
N PRO A 65 10.61 22.08 -6.13
CA PRO A 65 10.43 21.82 -4.69
C PRO A 65 11.10 20.51 -4.26
N ILE A 66 12.01 20.59 -3.27
CA ILE A 66 12.81 19.46 -2.78
C ILE A 66 12.33 19.06 -1.39
N CYS A 67 11.77 17.85 -1.31
CA CYS A 67 11.44 17.26 -0.03
C CYS A 67 12.70 17.03 0.80
N GLY A 68 12.70 17.57 2.01
CA GLY A 68 13.76 17.43 3.00
C GLY A 68 14.62 18.68 3.20
N ASP A 69 14.28 19.82 2.61
CA ASP A 69 15.04 21.07 2.68
C ASP A 69 14.64 21.99 3.87
N GLY A 70 13.59 21.60 4.61
CA GLY A 70 13.04 22.28 5.78
C GLY A 70 11.94 23.30 5.46
N VAL A 71 11.60 23.51 4.19
CA VAL A 71 10.60 24.46 3.69
C VAL A 71 9.45 23.67 3.09
N VAL A 72 8.21 24.12 3.34
CA VAL A 72 7.05 23.52 2.66
C VAL A 72 6.75 24.35 1.43
N GLU A 73 7.03 23.80 0.25
CA GLU A 73 6.84 24.48 -1.03
C GLU A 73 6.26 23.58 -2.14
N GLY A 74 5.76 24.22 -3.19
CA GLY A 74 5.15 23.51 -4.31
C GLY A 74 3.97 22.61 -3.91
N ALA A 75 4.13 21.31 -4.11
CA ALA A 75 3.10 20.29 -3.86
C ALA A 75 3.30 19.54 -2.52
N GLU A 76 4.25 19.96 -1.70
CA GLU A 76 4.55 19.34 -0.41
C GLU A 76 3.46 19.65 0.62
N PHE A 77 3.10 18.62 1.40
CA PHE A 77 2.19 18.80 2.54
C PHE A 77 2.95 19.19 3.81
N CYS A 78 4.22 18.81 3.89
CA CYS A 78 5.14 19.02 4.99
C CYS A 78 6.58 18.84 4.50
N ASP A 79 7.55 19.25 5.30
CA ASP A 79 8.96 18.96 5.05
C ASP A 79 9.68 18.65 6.37
N ASN A 80 10.20 17.43 6.52
CA ASN A 80 10.82 16.97 7.76
C ASN A 80 9.95 17.26 9.00
N ASN A 81 10.36 18.23 9.83
CA ASN A 81 9.65 18.66 11.04
C ASN A 81 8.72 19.87 10.79
N ASN A 82 8.76 20.47 9.60
CA ASN A 82 7.87 21.53 9.17
C ASN A 82 6.55 20.92 8.69
N LEU A 83 5.63 20.67 9.61
CA LEU A 83 4.34 20.00 9.35
C LEU A 83 3.26 20.95 8.80
N ALA A 84 3.64 22.13 8.29
CA ALA A 84 2.71 23.17 7.82
C ALA A 84 1.59 23.52 8.83
N GLY A 85 1.88 23.41 10.13
CA GLY A 85 0.92 23.66 11.21
C GLY A 85 -0.10 22.54 11.45
N GLN A 86 0.05 21.39 10.79
CA GLN A 86 -0.75 20.20 11.06
C GLN A 86 -0.25 19.47 12.32
N SER A 87 -1.18 18.80 12.98
CA SER A 87 -0.95 17.85 14.07
C SER A 87 -1.96 16.72 13.95
N CYS A 88 -1.77 15.64 14.71
CA CYS A 88 -2.75 14.55 14.74
C CYS A 88 -4.17 15.08 15.04
N THR A 89 -4.29 16.07 15.92
CA THR A 89 -5.56 16.73 16.25
C THR A 89 -6.19 17.53 15.11
N THR A 90 -5.40 18.12 14.20
CA THR A 90 -5.96 18.82 13.03
C THR A 90 -6.39 17.86 11.93
N LEU A 91 -5.86 16.63 11.94
CA LEU A 91 -6.22 15.53 11.04
C LEU A 91 -7.32 14.61 11.61
N ALA A 92 -8.05 15.08 12.62
CA ALA A 92 -9.15 14.37 13.27
C ALA A 92 -8.79 13.12 14.09
N PHE A 93 -7.54 13.00 14.54
CA PHE A 93 -7.14 12.11 15.63
C PHE A 93 -7.27 12.83 16.98
N ASP A 94 -7.29 12.11 18.10
CA ASP A 94 -7.43 12.74 19.42
C ASP A 94 -6.08 13.20 20.00
N GLY A 95 -4.97 12.67 19.50
CA GLY A 95 -3.63 13.10 19.89
C GLY A 95 -2.51 12.35 19.16
N GLY A 96 -1.28 12.50 19.64
CA GLY A 96 -0.10 11.79 19.15
C GLY A 96 0.95 12.69 18.50
N ILE A 97 1.96 12.06 17.89
CA ILE A 97 3.07 12.73 17.19
C ILE A 97 2.83 12.57 15.70
N LEU A 98 2.61 13.67 15.00
CA LEU A 98 2.50 13.68 13.54
C LEU A 98 3.90 13.80 12.94
N SER A 99 4.23 12.96 11.96
CA SER A 99 5.49 13.03 11.22
C SER A 99 5.22 13.34 9.76
N CYS A 100 6.20 13.92 9.06
CA CYS A 100 6.12 14.06 7.61
C CYS A 100 6.48 12.74 6.93
N ALA A 101 5.76 12.36 5.87
CA ALA A 101 6.16 11.23 5.03
C ALA A 101 7.52 11.55 4.38
N SER A 102 8.33 10.52 4.11
CA SER A 102 9.69 10.69 3.56
C SER A 102 9.73 11.29 2.15
N ASP A 103 8.60 11.31 1.46
CA ASP A 103 8.40 11.89 0.14
C ASP A 103 7.63 13.22 0.17
N CYS A 104 7.32 13.75 1.37
CA CYS A 104 6.58 14.99 1.60
C CYS A 104 5.18 15.04 0.95
N SER A 105 4.68 13.91 0.44
CA SER A 105 3.39 13.82 -0.26
C SER A 105 2.19 13.70 0.69
N GLY A 106 2.47 13.61 1.99
CA GLY A 106 1.47 13.50 3.04
C GLY A 106 2.08 13.41 4.43
N PHE A 107 1.24 13.09 5.41
CA PHE A 107 1.65 12.93 6.79
C PHE A 107 1.65 11.46 7.20
N ASP A 108 2.67 11.06 7.94
CA ASP A 108 2.71 9.78 8.64
C ASP A 108 1.91 9.90 9.94
N THR A 109 0.72 9.27 9.93
CA THR A 109 -0.20 9.24 11.07
C THR A 109 -0.02 7.99 11.94
N SER A 110 1.02 7.17 11.72
CA SER A 110 1.25 5.93 12.48
C SER A 110 1.46 6.15 13.98
N ASN A 111 1.90 7.35 14.37
CA ASN A 111 2.09 7.77 15.76
C ASN A 111 0.98 8.70 16.27
N CYS A 112 -0.11 8.85 15.50
CA CYS A 112 -1.34 9.47 15.97
C CYS A 112 -2.21 8.45 16.69
N PHE A 113 -2.93 8.89 17.73
CA PHE A 113 -3.82 8.06 18.52
C PHE A 113 -5.23 8.67 18.61
N SER A 114 -6.21 7.81 18.83
CA SER A 114 -7.58 8.20 19.20
C SER A 114 -7.78 7.96 20.71
N GLU A 115 -8.82 8.53 21.33
CA GLU A 115 -9.11 8.32 22.76
C GLU A 115 -9.24 6.84 23.12
N THR A 116 -9.57 6.00 22.12
CA THR A 116 -9.73 4.55 22.24
C THR A 116 -8.72 3.76 21.40
N CYS A 117 -7.57 4.32 21.05
CA CYS A 117 -6.44 3.51 20.58
C CYS A 117 -5.15 4.34 20.50
N GLY A 118 -4.10 3.91 21.19
CA GLY A 118 -2.75 4.50 21.18
C GLY A 118 -2.47 5.42 22.39
N ASN A 119 -3.32 5.38 23.42
CA ASN A 119 -3.20 6.15 24.65
C ASN A 119 -2.33 5.42 25.73
N GLY A 120 -1.89 4.20 25.45
CA GLY A 120 -1.08 3.33 26.30
C GLY A 120 -1.85 2.50 27.34
N VAL A 121 -3.18 2.58 27.36
CA VAL A 121 -4.06 1.93 28.34
C VAL A 121 -5.15 1.17 27.60
N VAL A 122 -5.25 -0.14 27.84
CA VAL A 122 -6.35 -0.95 27.30
C VAL A 122 -7.66 -0.56 27.98
N ASP A 123 -8.53 0.18 27.29
CA ASP A 123 -9.83 0.61 27.80
C ASP A 123 -10.99 0.48 26.78
N GLY A 124 -12.23 0.64 27.27
CA GLY A 124 -13.41 0.56 26.43
C GLY A 124 -13.51 -0.75 25.61
N PRO A 125 -13.62 -0.69 24.27
CA PRO A 125 -13.69 -1.85 23.37
C PRO A 125 -12.32 -2.38 22.90
N GLU A 126 -11.21 -1.84 23.39
CA GLU A 126 -9.87 -2.26 22.99
C GLU A 126 -9.51 -3.67 23.50
N VAL A 127 -8.72 -4.40 22.73
CA VAL A 127 -8.07 -5.65 23.14
C VAL A 127 -6.57 -5.47 23.44
N CYS A 128 -5.99 -4.34 23.02
CA CYS A 128 -4.61 -3.93 23.22
C CYS A 128 -4.47 -2.43 22.95
N ASP A 129 -3.40 -1.79 23.40
CA ASP A 129 -3.06 -0.41 23.06
C ASP A 129 -1.54 -0.26 22.89
N GLY A 130 -1.09 -0.08 21.64
CA GLY A 130 0.34 0.02 21.32
C GLY A 130 1.13 -1.20 21.82
N THR A 131 2.02 -1.01 22.79
CA THR A 131 2.78 -2.10 23.42
C THR A 131 2.04 -2.80 24.57
N ASN A 132 0.92 -2.24 25.02
CA ASN A 132 0.09 -2.81 26.06
C ASN A 132 -0.86 -3.86 25.46
N LEU A 133 -0.42 -5.12 25.38
CA LEU A 133 -1.17 -6.21 24.75
C LEU A 133 -2.20 -6.88 25.69
N ASP A 134 -2.55 -6.24 26.81
CA ASP A 134 -3.39 -6.81 27.88
C ASP A 134 -2.92 -8.20 28.38
N GLY A 135 -1.61 -8.41 28.41
CA GLY A 135 -1.01 -9.69 28.80
C GLY A 135 -1.11 -10.80 27.74
N ASN A 136 -1.65 -10.52 26.55
CA ASN A 136 -1.62 -11.44 25.43
C ASN A 136 -0.19 -11.60 24.90
N THR A 137 0.12 -12.83 24.50
CA THR A 137 1.37 -13.23 23.86
C THR A 137 1.02 -14.18 22.72
N CYS A 138 1.94 -14.40 21.78
CA CYS A 138 1.75 -15.44 20.77
C CYS A 138 1.43 -16.80 21.41
N MET A 139 2.12 -17.16 22.50
CA MET A 139 1.86 -18.37 23.27
C MET A 139 0.44 -18.45 23.87
N SER A 140 -0.10 -17.33 24.37
CA SER A 140 -1.46 -17.34 24.92
C SER A 140 -2.55 -17.46 23.85
N LEU A 141 -2.22 -17.13 22.60
CA LEU A 141 -3.09 -17.29 21.44
C LEU A 141 -2.93 -18.64 20.74
N GLY A 142 -2.03 -19.50 21.23
CA GLY A 142 -1.83 -20.85 20.73
C GLY A 142 -0.67 -21.00 19.74
N PHE A 143 0.19 -20.00 19.56
CA PHE A 143 1.43 -20.12 18.78
C PHE A 143 2.58 -20.62 19.68
N ASP A 144 3.70 -21.06 19.12
CA ASP A 144 4.86 -21.52 19.90
C ASP A 144 5.73 -20.35 20.38
N GLY A 145 5.74 -19.23 19.65
CA GLY A 145 6.58 -18.07 19.95
C GLY A 145 6.33 -16.88 19.04
N GLY A 146 7.33 -16.01 18.90
CA GLY A 146 7.30 -14.84 18.04
C GLY A 146 6.91 -13.53 18.74
N THR A 147 6.68 -12.49 17.93
CA THR A 147 6.35 -11.13 18.38
C THR A 147 4.89 -10.84 18.05
N LEU A 148 4.09 -10.61 19.09
CA LEU A 148 2.71 -10.15 18.97
C LEU A 148 2.69 -8.62 18.98
N VAL A 149 1.93 -8.00 18.08
CA VAL A 149 1.74 -6.55 18.06
C VAL A 149 0.27 -6.17 18.10
N CYS A 150 -0.02 -4.97 18.59
CA CYS A 150 -1.39 -4.45 18.59
C CYS A 150 -1.75 -3.95 17.19
N GLY A 151 -2.93 -4.31 16.69
CA GLY A 151 -3.41 -3.79 15.42
C GLY A 151 -3.69 -2.28 15.49
N GLN A 152 -3.60 -1.58 14.36
CA GLN A 152 -3.71 -0.11 14.24
C GLN A 152 -5.04 0.50 14.74
N GLY A 153 -6.06 -0.32 15.03
CA GLY A 153 -7.33 0.12 15.59
C GLY A 153 -7.62 -0.41 16.99
N CYS A 154 -6.64 -1.04 17.66
CA CYS A 154 -6.74 -1.58 19.02
C CYS A 154 -7.87 -2.60 19.26
N ALA A 155 -8.65 -2.95 18.24
CA ALA A 155 -9.73 -3.93 18.28
C ALA A 155 -9.27 -5.36 17.96
N SER A 156 -8.01 -5.53 17.53
CA SER A 156 -7.42 -6.82 17.19
C SER A 156 -5.94 -6.88 17.55
N LEU A 157 -5.46 -8.09 17.80
CA LEU A 157 -4.04 -8.40 17.87
C LEU A 157 -3.57 -8.83 16.47
N ASP A 158 -2.39 -8.39 16.07
CA ASP A 158 -1.73 -8.81 14.84
C ASP A 158 -0.77 -9.96 15.16
N THR A 159 -1.12 -11.15 14.67
CA THR A 159 -0.39 -12.40 14.89
C THR A 159 0.59 -12.72 13.78
N SER A 160 0.77 -11.86 12.77
CA SER A 160 1.67 -12.11 11.63
C SER A 160 3.14 -12.32 12.06
N GLY A 161 3.54 -11.74 13.20
CA GLY A 161 4.86 -11.94 13.81
C GLY A 161 4.97 -13.15 14.75
N CYS A 162 3.88 -13.90 14.96
CA CYS A 162 3.90 -15.12 15.77
C CYS A 162 4.46 -16.31 14.98
N THR A 163 5.13 -17.22 15.68
CA THR A 163 5.78 -18.40 15.08
C THR A 163 5.18 -19.69 15.60
N ILE A 164 5.12 -20.68 14.70
CA ILE A 164 4.85 -22.07 15.02
C ILE A 164 6.15 -22.83 14.76
N ASP A 165 6.82 -23.21 15.84
CA ASP A 165 8.13 -23.90 15.80
C ASP A 165 7.96 -25.39 15.49
N THR A 166 6.74 -25.90 15.63
CA THR A 166 6.33 -27.26 15.31
C THR A 166 5.98 -27.48 13.83
N CYS A 167 5.92 -26.42 13.02
CA CYS A 167 5.52 -26.50 11.62
C CYS A 167 6.43 -27.39 10.77
N GLY A 168 5.82 -28.38 10.10
CA GLY A 168 6.52 -29.33 9.23
C GLY A 168 7.09 -30.54 9.98
N ASN A 169 6.65 -30.79 11.21
CA ASN A 169 7.02 -31.96 12.00
C ASN A 169 6.20 -33.23 11.63
N GLY A 170 5.19 -33.08 10.77
CA GLY A 170 4.33 -34.16 10.31
C GLY A 170 3.19 -34.51 11.26
N GLN A 171 2.82 -33.59 12.15
CA GLN A 171 1.67 -33.65 13.04
C GLN A 171 0.96 -32.29 13.01
N ILE A 172 -0.36 -32.26 13.22
CA ILE A 172 -1.04 -30.98 13.45
C ILE A 172 -1.11 -30.77 14.97
N ASP A 173 -0.26 -29.89 15.47
CA ASP A 173 -0.16 -29.52 16.88
C ASP A 173 -1.11 -28.35 17.23
N GLY A 174 -1.13 -27.98 18.52
CA GLY A 174 -2.00 -26.90 19.00
C GLY A 174 -1.52 -25.55 18.48
N GLY A 175 -2.31 -24.90 17.62
CA GLY A 175 -1.97 -23.63 16.98
C GLY A 175 -1.92 -23.70 15.46
N GLU A 176 -1.68 -24.88 14.91
CA GLU A 176 -1.52 -25.10 13.49
C GLU A 176 -2.86 -25.22 12.75
N ALA A 177 -3.00 -24.48 11.66
CA ALA A 177 -4.05 -24.72 10.69
C ALA A 177 -3.79 -26.02 9.90
N CYS A 178 -2.51 -26.33 9.66
CA CYS A 178 -2.01 -27.46 8.89
C CYS A 178 -0.54 -27.75 9.19
N ASP A 179 -0.02 -28.90 8.75
CA ASP A 179 1.41 -29.23 8.78
C ASP A 179 1.82 -29.88 7.46
N GLY A 180 2.56 -29.16 6.63
CA GLY A 180 3.00 -29.63 5.31
C GLY A 180 1.82 -30.08 4.43
N ASN A 181 1.66 -31.39 4.26
CA ASN A 181 0.54 -31.97 3.49
C ASN A 181 -0.70 -32.32 4.35
N MET A 182 -0.60 -32.20 5.68
CA MET A 182 -1.70 -32.41 6.60
C MET A 182 -2.55 -31.14 6.70
N LEU A 183 -3.50 -30.99 5.79
CA LEU A 183 -4.33 -29.79 5.67
C LEU A 183 -5.53 -29.73 6.64
N ASN A 184 -5.54 -30.57 7.68
CA ASN A 184 -6.64 -30.66 8.65
C ASN A 184 -8.05 -30.80 8.02
N GLY A 185 -8.14 -31.53 6.89
CA GLY A 185 -9.39 -31.71 6.14
C GLY A 185 -9.83 -30.50 5.31
N GLN A 186 -9.03 -29.43 5.27
CA GLN A 186 -9.27 -28.28 4.39
C GLN A 186 -8.92 -28.63 2.95
N THR A 187 -9.69 -28.05 2.03
CA THR A 187 -9.48 -28.13 0.58
C THR A 187 -9.74 -26.76 -0.02
N CYS A 188 -9.37 -26.54 -1.27
CA CYS A 188 -9.71 -25.31 -1.96
C CYS A 188 -11.24 -25.02 -1.93
N GLN A 189 -12.07 -26.07 -1.98
CA GLN A 189 -13.52 -25.92 -1.84
C GLN A 189 -13.97 -25.46 -0.45
N THR A 190 -13.32 -25.89 0.62
CA THR A 190 -13.64 -25.38 1.96
C THR A 190 -13.15 -23.95 2.16
N GLN A 191 -12.14 -23.53 1.39
CA GLN A 191 -11.66 -22.13 1.32
C GLN A 191 -12.46 -21.25 0.36
N GLY A 192 -13.57 -21.75 -0.23
CA GLY A 192 -14.46 -20.98 -1.08
C GLY A 192 -14.14 -21.01 -2.59
N PHE A 193 -13.11 -21.75 -3.00
CA PHE A 193 -12.77 -21.94 -4.42
C PHE A 193 -13.52 -23.14 -5.02
N THR A 194 -13.39 -23.35 -6.33
CA THR A 194 -14.09 -24.45 -7.02
C THR A 194 -13.30 -25.75 -7.08
N GLY A 195 -11.97 -25.66 -6.93
CA GLY A 195 -11.06 -26.80 -7.02
C GLY A 195 -9.60 -26.39 -6.87
N GLY A 196 -8.69 -27.24 -7.34
CA GLY A 196 -7.24 -27.00 -7.30
C GLY A 196 -6.53 -27.69 -6.13
N ALA A 197 -5.28 -27.31 -5.93
CA ALA A 197 -4.40 -27.84 -4.89
C ALA A 197 -4.21 -26.78 -3.80
N LEU A 198 -4.68 -27.10 -2.59
CA LEU A 198 -4.44 -26.30 -1.40
C LEU A 198 -3.11 -26.74 -0.77
N VAL A 199 -2.29 -25.79 -0.34
CA VAL A 199 -1.00 -26.07 0.31
C VAL A 199 -0.97 -25.38 1.67
N CYS A 200 -0.28 -25.96 2.64
CA CYS A 200 -0.06 -25.32 3.93
C CYS A 200 0.95 -24.17 3.79
N LEU A 201 0.70 -23.02 4.43
CA LEU A 201 1.71 -21.96 4.47
C LEU A 201 2.95 -22.43 5.24
N PRO A 202 4.16 -21.92 4.92
CA PRO A 202 5.41 -22.34 5.58
C PRO A 202 5.47 -22.09 7.10
N ASN A 203 4.60 -21.23 7.63
CA ASN A 203 4.44 -20.91 9.04
C ASN A 203 3.25 -21.64 9.69
N CYS A 204 2.52 -22.49 8.94
CA CYS A 204 1.41 -23.31 9.41
C CYS A 204 0.21 -22.59 10.04
N ASP A 205 0.13 -21.25 9.94
CA ASP A 205 -1.00 -20.46 10.48
C ASP A 205 -2.21 -20.38 9.52
N GLY A 206 -2.04 -20.87 8.29
CA GLY A 206 -3.05 -20.80 7.25
C GLY A 206 -2.68 -21.60 5.99
N PHE A 207 -3.37 -21.28 4.90
CA PHE A 207 -3.27 -22.01 3.64
C PHE A 207 -2.89 -21.11 2.48
N ASP A 208 -1.98 -21.58 1.63
CA ASP A 208 -1.70 -20.99 0.33
C ASP A 208 -2.78 -21.41 -0.66
N THR A 209 -3.48 -20.42 -1.20
CA THR A 209 -4.60 -20.59 -2.14
C THR A 209 -4.21 -20.32 -3.59
N ASN A 210 -2.95 -20.00 -3.90
CA ASN A 210 -2.49 -19.74 -5.27
C ASN A 210 -2.62 -20.97 -6.19
N GLY A 211 -2.58 -22.17 -5.61
CA GLY A 211 -2.84 -23.43 -6.32
C GLY A 211 -4.32 -23.79 -6.47
N CYS A 212 -5.24 -23.01 -5.87
CA CYS A 212 -6.67 -23.20 -6.02
C CYS A 212 -7.17 -22.67 -7.38
N THR A 213 -8.38 -23.09 -7.77
CA THR A 213 -9.02 -22.66 -9.02
C THR A 213 -10.40 -22.08 -8.77
N SER A 214 -10.72 -20.98 -9.43
CA SER A 214 -12.04 -20.34 -9.39
C SER A 214 -12.85 -20.69 -10.64
N ALA A 215 -14.18 -20.65 -10.56
CA ALA A 215 -15.01 -20.69 -11.77
C ALA A 215 -14.86 -19.37 -12.50
N GLY A 216 -14.83 -19.40 -13.84
CA GLY A 216 -14.56 -18.20 -14.65
C GLY A 216 -13.10 -18.14 -15.07
N CYS A 217 -12.18 -18.31 -14.11
CA CYS A 217 -10.75 -18.14 -14.33
C CYS A 217 -10.17 -18.96 -15.49
N GLY A 218 -9.48 -18.26 -16.40
CA GLY A 218 -8.87 -18.81 -17.60
C GLY A 218 -9.78 -18.76 -18.83
N ASN A 219 -10.89 -18.01 -18.79
CA ASN A 219 -11.83 -17.84 -19.90
C ASN A 219 -11.42 -16.71 -20.87
N GLY A 220 -10.41 -15.91 -20.52
CA GLY A 220 -9.88 -14.79 -21.28
C GLY A 220 -10.58 -13.44 -21.03
N VAL A 221 -11.55 -13.38 -20.12
CA VAL A 221 -12.29 -12.20 -19.71
C VAL A 221 -12.15 -12.05 -18.20
N ILE A 222 -11.92 -10.83 -17.73
CA ILE A 222 -11.89 -10.54 -16.30
C ILE A 222 -13.33 -10.38 -15.82
N ASP A 223 -13.79 -11.32 -15.00
CA ASP A 223 -15.10 -11.27 -14.33
C ASP A 223 -15.04 -10.43 -13.02
N ASP A 224 -16.19 -10.09 -12.42
CA ASP A 224 -16.28 -9.14 -11.28
C ASP A 224 -15.41 -9.52 -10.04
N ASP A 225 -15.10 -10.82 -9.87
CA ASP A 225 -14.32 -11.34 -8.75
C ASP A 225 -12.84 -11.61 -9.10
N GLU A 226 -12.40 -11.25 -10.31
CA GLU A 226 -11.06 -11.55 -10.83
C GLU A 226 -10.18 -10.29 -10.90
N GLN A 227 -8.92 -10.42 -10.48
CA GLN A 227 -7.90 -9.40 -10.70
C GLN A 227 -7.28 -9.51 -12.10
N CYS A 228 -7.26 -10.72 -12.66
CA CYS A 228 -6.71 -11.06 -13.95
C CYS A 228 -7.37 -12.33 -14.48
N ASP A 229 -7.25 -12.65 -15.77
CA ASP A 229 -7.67 -13.94 -16.34
C ASP A 229 -6.63 -14.46 -17.33
N GLY A 230 -5.85 -15.45 -16.91
CA GLY A 230 -4.81 -16.05 -17.74
C GLY A 230 -3.78 -15.02 -18.21
N ASN A 231 -3.82 -14.64 -19.49
CA ASN A 231 -2.94 -13.59 -20.06
C ASN A 231 -3.57 -12.20 -20.02
N ASN A 232 -4.84 -12.08 -19.66
CA ASN A 232 -5.51 -10.80 -19.46
C ASN A 232 -5.19 -10.29 -18.05
N LEU A 233 -4.05 -9.62 -17.92
CA LEU A 233 -3.52 -9.15 -16.63
C LEU A 233 -4.11 -7.81 -16.17
N ASN A 234 -5.29 -7.42 -16.68
CA ASN A 234 -5.92 -6.13 -16.39
C ASN A 234 -5.03 -4.89 -16.65
N GLY A 235 -4.08 -5.01 -17.58
CA GLY A 235 -3.08 -3.97 -17.86
C GLY A 235 -1.87 -3.95 -16.93
N GLU A 236 -1.82 -4.84 -15.94
CA GLU A 236 -0.67 -4.98 -15.05
C GLU A 236 0.52 -5.69 -15.71
N SER A 237 1.71 -5.39 -15.21
CA SER A 237 2.99 -5.95 -15.62
C SER A 237 3.95 -5.95 -14.43
N CYS A 238 5.06 -6.68 -14.54
CA CYS A 238 6.10 -6.61 -13.52
C CYS A 238 6.57 -5.16 -13.26
N ALA A 239 6.60 -4.31 -14.31
CA ALA A 239 6.97 -2.91 -14.19
C ALA A 239 5.96 -2.07 -13.41
N SER A 240 4.65 -2.30 -13.60
CA SER A 240 3.61 -1.52 -12.91
C SER A 240 3.52 -1.88 -11.42
N VAL A 241 3.89 -3.10 -11.04
CA VAL A 241 3.90 -3.57 -9.66
C VAL A 241 5.25 -3.41 -8.96
N GLY A 242 6.17 -2.64 -9.57
CA GLY A 242 7.40 -2.18 -8.91
C GLY A 242 8.68 -2.97 -9.21
N PHE A 243 8.63 -3.99 -10.06
CA PHE A 243 9.83 -4.68 -10.54
C PHE A 243 10.42 -3.97 -11.76
N GLY A 244 11.65 -4.32 -12.11
CA GLY A 244 12.33 -3.78 -13.28
C GLY A 244 11.89 -4.37 -14.63
N GLY A 245 11.21 -5.52 -14.61
CA GLY A 245 10.76 -6.22 -15.79
C GLY A 245 10.43 -7.69 -15.52
N GLY A 246 10.36 -8.49 -16.59
CA GLY A 246 10.01 -9.91 -16.52
C GLY A 246 8.59 -10.21 -17.01
N THR A 247 8.10 -11.40 -16.67
CA THR A 247 6.77 -11.87 -17.07
C THR A 247 5.88 -11.96 -15.84
N LEU A 248 4.83 -11.13 -15.80
CA LEU A 248 3.80 -11.24 -14.78
C LEU A 248 2.83 -12.34 -15.18
N LEU A 249 2.45 -13.20 -14.23
CA LEU A 249 1.46 -14.25 -14.46
C LEU A 249 0.24 -14.01 -13.57
N CYS A 250 -0.93 -14.39 -14.07
CA CYS A 250 -2.14 -14.49 -13.26
C CYS A 250 -2.10 -15.79 -12.46
N ASN A 251 -2.46 -15.75 -11.18
CA ASN A 251 -2.54 -16.95 -10.37
C ASN A 251 -3.72 -17.85 -10.81
N ASN A 252 -3.71 -19.13 -10.40
CA ASN A 252 -4.68 -20.12 -10.91
C ASN A 252 -6.13 -19.90 -10.46
N ASN A 253 -6.35 -19.06 -9.46
CA ASN A 253 -7.67 -18.68 -8.98
C ASN A 253 -8.09 -17.27 -9.41
N CYS A 254 -7.27 -16.59 -10.23
CA CYS A 254 -7.50 -15.24 -10.75
C CYS A 254 -7.67 -14.16 -9.66
N SER A 255 -7.31 -14.44 -8.41
CA SER A 255 -7.43 -13.49 -7.30
C SER A 255 -6.23 -12.55 -7.15
N GLY A 256 -5.18 -12.75 -7.95
CA GLY A 256 -3.94 -11.99 -7.85
C GLY A 256 -2.87 -12.42 -8.85
N TYR A 257 -1.65 -11.96 -8.63
CA TYR A 257 -0.54 -12.13 -9.55
C TYR A 257 0.59 -12.96 -8.95
N GLU A 258 1.29 -13.71 -9.80
CA GLU A 258 2.52 -14.43 -9.44
C GLU A 258 3.75 -13.65 -9.92
N PHE A 259 4.65 -13.32 -9.00
CA PHE A 259 5.84 -12.52 -9.26
C PHE A 259 7.11 -13.34 -9.49
N GLY A 260 7.04 -14.67 -9.44
CA GLY A 260 8.23 -15.53 -9.52
C GLY A 260 9.01 -15.47 -10.85
N LEU A 261 8.45 -14.82 -11.87
CA LEU A 261 9.11 -14.54 -13.16
C LEU A 261 9.35 -13.04 -13.40
N CYS A 262 9.07 -12.19 -12.41
CA CYS A 262 9.51 -10.80 -12.40
C CYS A 262 10.99 -10.71 -11.99
N ASN A 263 11.65 -9.64 -12.43
CA ASN A 263 13.04 -9.36 -12.09
C ASN A 263 13.28 -7.86 -11.95
N ASP A 264 14.31 -7.47 -11.22
CA ASP A 264 14.67 -6.06 -11.03
C ASP A 264 15.47 -5.47 -12.22
N GLY A 265 15.60 -6.26 -13.29
CA GLY A 265 16.17 -5.89 -14.58
C GLY A 265 17.54 -5.23 -14.47
N ASN A 266 17.64 -3.93 -14.75
CA ASN A 266 18.93 -3.23 -14.77
C ASN A 266 19.61 -3.09 -13.39
N CYS A 267 18.94 -3.43 -12.29
CA CYS A 267 19.56 -3.56 -10.97
C CYS A 267 20.46 -4.80 -10.89
N CYS A 268 20.17 -5.82 -11.71
CA CYS A 268 20.88 -7.10 -11.78
C CYS A 268 22.07 -7.11 -12.75
N MET A 269 22.39 -5.99 -13.38
CA MET A 269 23.47 -5.90 -14.37
C MET A 269 24.31 -4.66 -14.15
N SER A 270 25.64 -4.83 -14.27
CA SER A 270 26.57 -3.70 -14.16
C SER A 270 26.47 -2.80 -15.39
N LYS A 271 26.51 -1.48 -15.18
CA LYS A 271 26.43 -0.44 -16.20
C LYS A 271 27.30 0.76 -15.80
N LEU A 272 27.65 1.57 -16.79
CA LEU A 272 28.47 2.77 -16.59
C LEU A 272 27.67 3.97 -16.06
N THR A 273 26.34 3.86 -15.99
CA THR A 273 25.46 4.86 -15.40
C THR A 273 25.26 4.57 -13.92
N SER A 274 25.04 5.60 -13.12
CA SER A 274 24.61 5.44 -11.73
C SER A 274 23.16 4.94 -11.65
N GLY A 275 22.81 4.42 -10.46
CA GLY A 275 21.44 4.08 -10.10
C GLY A 275 20.88 2.83 -10.77
N CYS A 276 19.63 2.49 -10.49
CA CYS A 276 18.92 1.42 -11.18
C CYS A 276 17.42 1.73 -11.25
N GLN A 277 16.62 0.91 -11.94
CA GLN A 277 15.23 1.24 -12.27
C GLN A 277 14.22 0.91 -11.16
N VAL A 278 14.62 0.15 -10.14
CA VAL A 278 13.76 -0.24 -9.03
C VAL A 278 14.12 0.63 -7.83
N PRO A 279 13.29 1.62 -7.45
CA PRO A 279 13.64 2.60 -6.41
C PRO A 279 13.99 1.96 -5.07
N PHE A 280 13.31 0.87 -4.71
CA PHE A 280 13.59 0.13 -3.48
C PHE A 280 15.02 -0.42 -3.46
N VAL A 281 15.44 -1.11 -4.54
CA VAL A 281 16.78 -1.68 -4.65
C VAL A 281 17.83 -0.59 -4.75
N GLU A 282 17.57 0.44 -5.56
CA GLU A 282 18.45 1.58 -5.72
C GLU A 282 18.72 2.25 -4.38
N ASN A 283 17.68 2.67 -3.64
CA ASN A 283 17.83 3.35 -2.37
C ASN A 283 18.61 2.53 -1.33
N CYS A 284 18.38 1.21 -1.27
CA CYS A 284 19.14 0.33 -0.40
C CYS A 284 20.62 0.28 -0.78
N VAL A 285 20.93 0.08 -2.07
CA VAL A 285 22.31 0.02 -2.55
C VAL A 285 23.01 1.37 -2.36
N CYS A 286 22.34 2.49 -2.66
CA CYS A 286 22.85 3.84 -2.44
C CYS A 286 23.20 4.09 -0.96
N GLY A 287 22.37 3.59 -0.04
CA GLY A 287 22.59 3.72 1.39
C GLY A 287 23.80 2.94 1.89
N LEU A 288 24.19 1.87 1.20
CA LEU A 288 25.35 1.03 1.54
C LEU A 288 26.62 1.49 0.83
N ASP A 289 26.53 1.86 -0.45
CA ASP A 289 27.64 2.39 -1.24
C ASP A 289 27.19 3.56 -2.12
N PRO A 290 27.50 4.82 -1.71
CA PRO A 290 27.18 6.01 -2.49
C PRO A 290 27.77 6.01 -3.92
N TYR A 291 28.87 5.28 -4.16
CA TYR A 291 29.48 5.18 -5.49
C TYR A 291 28.47 4.66 -6.54
N CYS A 292 27.58 3.76 -6.14
CA CYS A 292 26.57 3.17 -7.02
C CYS A 292 25.57 4.20 -7.56
N CYS A 293 25.39 5.31 -6.85
CA CYS A 293 24.38 6.33 -7.16
C CYS A 293 25.01 7.66 -7.61
N ASP A 294 26.27 7.89 -7.26
CA ASP A 294 27.01 9.08 -7.68
C ASP A 294 27.86 8.86 -8.94
N THR A 295 28.35 7.63 -9.17
CA THR A 295 29.36 7.37 -10.20
C THR A 295 28.93 6.32 -11.22
N ALA A 296 28.75 5.06 -10.79
CA ALA A 296 28.43 3.97 -11.70
C ALA A 296 27.86 2.76 -10.95
N TRP A 297 26.92 2.06 -11.58
CA TRP A 297 26.38 0.81 -11.07
C TRP A 297 27.26 -0.38 -11.52
N ASP A 298 28.37 -0.63 -10.84
CA ASP A 298 29.31 -1.68 -11.24
C ASP A 298 28.96 -3.08 -10.69
N GLN A 299 29.87 -4.05 -10.82
CA GLN A 299 29.66 -5.42 -10.32
C GLN A 299 29.57 -5.48 -8.78
N THR A 300 30.17 -4.53 -8.08
CA THR A 300 30.02 -4.40 -6.63
C THR A 300 28.59 -3.99 -6.30
N CYS A 301 28.04 -3.00 -7.01
CA CYS A 301 26.65 -2.56 -6.86
C CYS A 301 25.65 -3.70 -7.12
N VAL A 302 25.87 -4.52 -8.16
CA VAL A 302 25.06 -5.71 -8.41
C VAL A 302 25.19 -6.73 -7.27
N GLY A 303 26.40 -6.91 -6.75
CA GLY A 303 26.64 -7.78 -5.59
C GLY A 303 25.86 -7.34 -4.36
N ILE A 304 25.88 -6.04 -4.05
CA ILE A 304 25.11 -5.45 -2.94
C ILE A 304 23.61 -5.61 -3.21
N ALA A 305 23.17 -5.32 -4.44
CA ALA A 305 21.77 -5.44 -4.84
C ALA A 305 21.21 -6.84 -4.52
N VAL A 306 21.89 -7.91 -4.95
CA VAL A 306 21.43 -9.29 -4.75
C VAL A 306 21.57 -9.76 -3.31
N ASN A 307 22.73 -9.51 -2.68
CA ASN A 307 23.03 -10.15 -1.40
C ASN A 307 22.52 -9.38 -0.19
N ASP A 308 22.47 -8.06 -0.27
CA ASP A 308 22.15 -7.19 0.86
C ASP A 308 20.78 -6.49 0.69
N CYS A 309 20.41 -6.20 -0.56
CA CYS A 309 19.16 -5.48 -0.89
C CYS A 309 18.08 -6.36 -1.53
N GLN A 310 18.27 -7.69 -1.52
CA GLN A 310 17.28 -8.70 -1.94
C GLN A 310 16.75 -8.51 -3.36
N ALA A 311 17.55 -7.91 -4.25
CA ALA A 311 17.16 -7.74 -5.64
C ALA A 311 16.86 -9.10 -6.29
N GLN A 312 15.74 -9.18 -6.99
CA GLN A 312 15.28 -10.36 -7.71
C GLN A 312 15.97 -10.41 -9.08
N CYS A 313 17.07 -11.17 -9.09
CA CYS A 313 17.89 -11.54 -10.23
C CYS A 313 17.92 -13.07 -10.35
#